data_AF-A0A1J0ADT1-F1
#
_entry.id   AF-A0A1J0ADT1-F1
#
_cell.length_a   1.000
_cell.length_b   1.000
_cell.length_c   1.000
_cell.angle_alpha   90.00
_cell.angle_beta   90.00
_cell.angle_gamma   90.00
#
_symmetry.space_group_name_H-M   'P 1'
#
loop_
_entity.id
_entity.type
_entity.pdbx_description
1 polymer ?
#
loop_
_entity_poly.entity_id
_entity_poly.type
_entity_poly.pdbx_seq_one_letter_code
_entity_poly.pdbx_strand_id
1 'polypeptide(L)'
;MFIRVGNKYINHSKILFFERTDDVEMDNCTIQIFFSNSIEKPISLESKDAQNFLDYLNEIDDIYPSKSTHEIQQYRSFDSTDENKKSSDIENSDNDLRPHSLEILKQQIQSIKMRMEQKMEVKYWDIQKLRGSAENIHFRAGYYSRKSIEKYSEAIKEVQSQAFHLADEAEVYIRYYTIDKLLTETIINVQSLARGKQILFEACSELEKLGKLTEEYKQKTKNIKEQYAWFRAKKKIGEAEVAISVGNIKKAQNLYKEATVVIKQDWSVFFPGEEPPVINQPFSKQLEL
;
A
#
# COMPACT_ATOMS: atom_id res chain seq x y z
N MET A 1 9.78 -11.20 -0.45
CA MET A 1 10.48 -12.50 -0.57
C MET A 1 11.56 -12.32 -1.62
N PHE A 2 12.80 -12.73 -1.35
CA PHE A 2 13.89 -12.58 -2.32
C PHE A 2 14.15 -13.92 -3.02
N ILE A 3 14.18 -13.89 -4.35
CA ILE A 3 14.49 -15.02 -5.22
C ILE A 3 15.96 -14.89 -5.60
N ARG A 4 16.75 -15.94 -5.43
CA ARG A 4 18.09 -15.96 -5.97
C ARG A 4 18.02 -16.42 -7.42
N VAL A 5 18.54 -15.61 -8.33
CA VAL A 5 18.61 -15.92 -9.75
C VAL A 5 20.05 -15.70 -10.20
N GLY A 6 20.75 -16.79 -10.49
CA GLY A 6 22.21 -16.81 -10.64
C GLY A 6 22.93 -16.23 -9.40
N ASN A 7 23.69 -15.15 -9.60
CA ASN A 7 24.41 -14.43 -8.54
C ASN A 7 23.66 -13.22 -7.97
N LYS A 8 22.40 -13.00 -8.35
CA LYS A 8 21.59 -11.86 -7.91
C LYS A 8 20.44 -12.31 -7.01
N TYR A 9 20.05 -11.44 -6.09
CA TYR A 9 18.82 -11.60 -5.31
C TYR A 9 17.79 -10.57 -5.78
N ILE A 10 16.65 -11.06 -6.24
CA ILE A 10 15.57 -10.26 -6.80
C ILE A 10 14.40 -10.27 -5.82
N ASN A 11 13.85 -9.11 -5.49
CA ASN A 11 12.63 -9.07 -4.68
C ASN A 11 11.42 -9.43 -5.55
N HIS A 12 10.73 -10.53 -5.22
CA HIS A 12 9.55 -11.03 -5.93
C HIS A 12 8.48 -9.95 -6.14
N SER A 13 8.30 -9.03 -5.18
CA SER A 13 7.29 -7.97 -5.27
C SER A 13 7.60 -6.90 -6.32
N LYS A 14 8.79 -6.94 -6.95
CA LYS A 14 9.21 -6.00 -8.00
C LYS A 14 9.07 -6.57 -9.41
N ILE A 15 8.86 -7.88 -9.57
CA ILE A 15 8.70 -8.51 -10.88
C ILE A 15 7.33 -8.15 -11.44
N LEU A 16 7.31 -7.52 -12.62
CA LEU A 16 6.08 -7.08 -13.29
C LEU A 16 5.56 -8.19 -14.21
N PHE A 17 6.41 -8.67 -15.10
CA PHE A 17 6.19 -9.83 -15.97
C PHE A 17 7.54 -10.39 -16.43
N PHE A 18 7.53 -11.56 -17.06
CA PHE A 18 8.70 -12.13 -17.71
C PHE A 18 8.34 -12.63 -19.11
N GLU A 19 9.30 -12.56 -20.03
CA GLU A 19 9.17 -13.06 -21.39
C GLU A 19 10.08 -14.27 -21.57
N ARG A 20 9.52 -15.37 -22.08
CA ARG A 20 10.25 -16.60 -22.37
C ARG A 20 10.46 -16.72 -23.87
N THR A 21 11.71 -16.88 -24.27
CA THR A 21 12.08 -17.16 -25.66
C THR A 21 12.75 -18.53 -25.70
N ASP A 22 12.11 -19.48 -26.37
CA ASP A 22 12.66 -20.81 -26.59
C ASP A 22 13.36 -20.83 -27.96
N ASP A 23 14.68 -21.07 -27.97
CA ASP A 23 15.42 -21.36 -29.20
C ASP A 23 15.45 -22.87 -29.42
N VAL A 24 14.59 -23.34 -30.33
CA VAL A 24 14.36 -24.76 -30.62
C VAL A 24 15.59 -25.41 -31.28
N GLU A 25 16.44 -24.64 -31.95
CA GLU A 25 17.63 -25.19 -32.62
C GLU A 25 18.82 -25.39 -31.65
N MET A 26 18.81 -24.69 -30.51
CA MET A 26 19.96 -24.62 -29.60
C MET A 26 19.68 -25.21 -28.20
N ASP A 27 18.50 -25.80 -27.96
CA ASP A 27 18.03 -26.25 -26.64
C ASP A 27 18.23 -25.19 -25.53
N ASN A 28 18.13 -23.91 -25.91
CA ASN A 28 18.39 -22.79 -25.03
C ASN A 28 17.11 -22.02 -24.74
N CYS A 29 16.77 -21.95 -23.44
CA CYS A 29 15.68 -21.12 -22.93
C CYS A 29 16.28 -19.83 -22.39
N THR A 30 15.79 -18.69 -22.88
CA THR A 30 16.12 -17.38 -22.33
C THR A 30 14.88 -16.78 -21.67
N ILE A 31 15.04 -16.28 -20.44
CA ILE A 31 13.97 -15.55 -19.74
C ILE A 31 14.41 -14.12 -19.50
N GLN A 32 13.62 -13.16 -19.96
CA GLN A 32 13.79 -11.74 -19.63
C GLN A 32 12.82 -11.36 -18.51
N ILE A 33 13.35 -10.87 -17.39
CA ILE A 33 12.55 -10.41 -16.24
C ILE A 33 12.43 -8.89 -16.29
N PHE A 34 11.19 -8.39 -16.27
CA PHE A 34 10.87 -6.96 -16.26
C PHE A 34 10.40 -6.53 -14.87
N PHE A 35 10.85 -5.35 -14.42
CA PHE A 35 10.55 -4.82 -13.09
C PHE A 35 9.53 -3.68 -13.15
N SER A 36 8.76 -3.50 -12.07
CA SER A 36 7.75 -2.45 -11.96
C SER A 36 8.31 -1.03 -11.94
N ASN A 37 9.62 -0.86 -11.73
CA ASN A 37 10.33 0.41 -11.91
C ASN A 37 11.10 0.39 -13.24
N SER A 38 10.72 1.28 -14.17
CA SER A 38 11.24 1.40 -15.54
C SER A 38 12.73 1.78 -15.68
N ILE A 39 13.46 1.90 -14.58
CA ILE A 39 14.87 2.30 -14.56
C ILE A 39 15.80 1.07 -14.59
N GLU A 40 15.34 -0.11 -14.15
CA GLU A 40 16.15 -1.33 -14.12
C GLU A 40 16.10 -2.03 -15.49
N LYS A 41 17.27 -2.30 -16.10
CA LYS A 41 17.36 -3.06 -17.35
C LYS A 41 16.84 -4.50 -17.14
N PRO A 42 16.16 -5.10 -18.12
CA PRO A 42 15.73 -6.49 -18.04
C PRO A 42 16.91 -7.41 -17.73
N ILE A 43 16.69 -8.39 -16.87
CA ILE A 43 17.69 -9.43 -16.58
C ILE A 43 17.42 -10.59 -17.54
N SER A 44 18.40 -10.92 -18.36
CA SER A 44 18.39 -12.12 -19.21
C SER A 44 19.00 -13.29 -18.44
N LEU A 45 18.29 -14.41 -18.41
CA LEU A 45 18.74 -15.67 -17.80
C LEU A 45 19.04 -16.68 -18.89
N GLU A 46 20.16 -17.38 -18.76
CA GLU A 46 20.54 -18.48 -19.65
C GLU A 46 20.03 -19.83 -19.11
N SER A 47 20.01 -20.86 -19.96
CA SER A 47 19.15 -22.05 -19.86
C SER A 47 19.05 -22.68 -18.46
N LYS A 48 20.16 -22.85 -17.74
CA LYS A 48 20.16 -23.45 -16.40
C LYS A 48 19.52 -22.55 -15.34
N ASP A 49 19.78 -21.25 -15.38
CA ASP A 49 19.19 -20.29 -14.44
C ASP A 49 17.74 -19.98 -14.79
N ALA A 50 17.40 -20.00 -16.09
CA ALA A 50 16.02 -19.90 -16.58
C ALA A 50 15.17 -21.08 -16.08
N GLN A 51 15.68 -22.31 -16.17
CA GLN A 51 14.95 -23.49 -15.69
C GLN A 51 14.74 -23.47 -14.18
N ASN A 52 15.77 -23.13 -13.39
CA ASN A 52 15.63 -22.99 -11.94
C ASN A 52 14.59 -21.92 -11.55
N PHE A 53 14.49 -20.84 -12.33
CA PHE A 53 13.49 -19.80 -12.11
C PHE A 53 12.07 -20.30 -12.44
N LEU A 54 11.89 -21.08 -13.50
CA LEU A 54 10.60 -21.68 -13.85
C LEU A 54 10.15 -22.72 -12.83
N ASP A 55 11.05 -23.59 -12.37
CA ASP A 55 10.74 -24.60 -11.35
C ASP A 55 10.28 -23.94 -10.04
N TYR A 56 10.93 -22.84 -9.65
CA TYR A 56 10.52 -22.03 -8.50
C TYR A 56 9.13 -21.40 -8.67
N LEU A 57 8.79 -20.90 -9.86
CA LEU A 57 7.46 -20.35 -10.13
C LEU A 57 6.38 -21.43 -10.03
N ASN A 58 6.65 -22.63 -10.54
CA ASN A 58 5.73 -23.76 -10.44
C ASN A 58 5.53 -24.19 -8.97
N GLU A 59 6.60 -24.20 -8.16
CA GLU A 59 6.53 -24.53 -6.73
C GLU A 59 5.71 -23.49 -5.94
N ILE A 60 5.79 -22.19 -6.29
CA ILE A 60 4.94 -21.16 -5.67
C ILE A 60 3.48 -21.33 -6.07
N ASP A 61 3.19 -21.65 -7.34
CA ASP A 61 1.83 -21.82 -7.83
C ASP A 61 1.09 -22.96 -7.11
N ASP A 62 1.80 -24.03 -6.75
CA ASP A 62 1.26 -25.13 -5.94
C ASP A 62 0.95 -24.69 -4.50
N ILE A 63 1.72 -23.75 -3.94
CA ILE A 63 1.56 -23.26 -2.56
C ILE A 63 0.53 -22.12 -2.48
N TYR A 64 0.43 -21.31 -3.54
CA TYR A 64 -0.48 -20.17 -3.68
C TYR A 64 -1.05 -20.15 -5.10
N PRO A 65 -2.16 -20.86 -5.39
CA PRO A 65 -2.77 -20.86 -6.70
C PRO A 65 -3.35 -19.47 -7.01
N SER A 66 -2.50 -18.60 -7.56
CA SER A 66 -2.89 -17.27 -7.99
C SER A 66 -3.40 -17.37 -9.43
N LYS A 67 -4.54 -16.74 -9.73
CA LYS A 67 -5.15 -16.75 -11.07
C LYS A 67 -4.26 -16.14 -12.19
N SER A 68 -3.07 -15.61 -11.86
CA SER A 68 -2.25 -14.83 -12.79
C SER A 68 -1.39 -15.67 -13.74
N THR A 69 -1.00 -16.88 -13.35
CA THR A 69 -0.15 -17.78 -14.16
C THR A 69 -0.94 -18.57 -15.21
N HIS A 70 -2.21 -18.87 -14.96
CA HIS A 70 -3.09 -19.52 -15.94
C HIS A 70 -3.47 -18.61 -17.12
N GLU A 71 -3.48 -17.28 -16.95
CA GLU A 71 -3.71 -16.34 -18.07
C GLU A 71 -2.51 -16.27 -19.04
N ILE A 72 -1.31 -16.63 -18.60
CA ILE A 72 -0.08 -16.54 -19.41
C ILE A 72 0.09 -17.77 -20.33
N GLN A 73 -0.47 -18.93 -19.96
CA GLN A 73 -0.39 -20.15 -20.79
C GLN A 73 -1.33 -20.17 -22.00
N GLN A 74 -2.36 -19.31 -22.05
CA GLN A 74 -3.32 -19.30 -23.17
C GLN A 74 -2.82 -18.64 -24.47
N TYR A 75 -1.61 -18.05 -24.47
CA TYR A 75 -1.02 -17.41 -25.67
C TYR A 75 -0.03 -18.28 -26.45
N ARG A 76 -0.06 -19.61 -26.27
CA ARG A 76 0.72 -20.54 -27.12
C ARG A 76 -0.02 -20.81 -28.44
N SER A 77 0.58 -20.32 -29.53
CA SER A 77 0.49 -20.78 -30.92
C SER A 77 -0.92 -21.07 -31.48
N PHE A 78 -1.54 -20.05 -32.08
CA PHE A 78 -2.47 -20.27 -33.19
C PHE A 78 -1.64 -20.55 -34.43
N ASP A 79 -1.28 -21.82 -34.61
CA ASP A 79 -0.66 -22.31 -35.83
C ASP A 79 -1.69 -22.27 -36.97
N SER A 80 -1.25 -21.66 -38.07
CA SER A 80 -2.04 -21.41 -39.27
C SER A 80 -2.16 -22.67 -40.13
N THR A 81 -3.26 -23.42 -40.00
CA THR A 81 -3.81 -24.24 -41.08
C THR A 81 -5.26 -24.62 -40.78
N ASP A 82 -6.21 -23.86 -41.33
CA ASP A 82 -7.50 -24.43 -41.76
C ASP A 82 -8.20 -23.49 -42.75
N GLU A 83 -7.71 -23.51 -44.00
CA GLU A 83 -8.44 -22.99 -45.16
C GLU A 83 -9.56 -23.96 -45.52
N ASN A 84 -10.76 -23.76 -44.96
CA ASN A 84 -12.07 -23.94 -45.62
C ASN A 84 -13.18 -24.14 -44.58
N LYS A 85 -13.82 -23.05 -44.17
CA LYS A 85 -15.23 -23.10 -43.75
C LYS A 85 -15.98 -21.92 -44.33
N LYS A 86 -16.91 -22.29 -45.22
CA LYS A 86 -17.85 -21.44 -45.94
C LYS A 86 -18.46 -20.38 -45.02
N SER A 87 -18.35 -19.13 -45.47
CA SER A 87 -19.12 -18.00 -44.98
C SER A 87 -20.61 -18.29 -45.17
N SER A 88 -21.32 -18.47 -44.07
CA SER A 88 -22.76 -18.23 -44.00
C SER A 88 -22.97 -16.97 -43.18
N ASP A 89 -23.31 -15.90 -43.89
CA ASP A 89 -24.06 -14.72 -43.47
C ASP A 89 -24.29 -14.59 -41.95
N ILE A 90 -23.30 -13.99 -41.28
CA ILE A 90 -23.52 -13.37 -39.98
C ILE A 90 -24.07 -11.98 -40.28
N GLU A 91 -25.39 -11.90 -40.33
CA GLU A 91 -26.11 -10.64 -40.35
C GLU A 91 -25.66 -9.76 -39.18
N ASN A 92 -25.53 -8.47 -39.49
CA ASN A 92 -25.10 -7.38 -38.62
C ASN A 92 -25.81 -7.39 -37.26
N SER A 93 -25.25 -8.10 -36.29
CA SER A 93 -25.50 -7.81 -34.89
C SER A 93 -24.66 -6.58 -34.53
N ASP A 94 -25.22 -5.40 -34.79
CA ASP A 94 -24.87 -4.13 -34.13
C ASP A 94 -25.20 -4.23 -32.62
N ASN A 95 -24.79 -5.32 -31.97
CA ASN A 95 -24.66 -5.38 -30.53
C ASN A 95 -23.48 -4.47 -30.20
N ASP A 96 -23.82 -3.19 -30.06
CA ASP A 96 -23.04 -2.12 -29.46
C ASP A 96 -22.35 -2.70 -28.21
N LEU A 97 -21.14 -3.22 -28.42
CA LEU A 97 -20.19 -3.63 -27.40
C LEU A 97 -19.85 -2.34 -26.65
N ARG A 98 -20.73 -1.96 -25.71
CA ARG A 98 -20.39 -0.98 -24.68
C ARG A 98 -19.05 -1.43 -24.15
N PRO A 99 -18.02 -0.56 -24.13
CA PRO A 99 -16.69 -1.01 -23.78
C PRO A 99 -16.76 -1.56 -22.36
N HIS A 100 -16.74 -2.88 -22.20
CA HIS A 100 -16.90 -3.53 -20.90
C HIS A 100 -15.87 -3.00 -19.89
N SER A 101 -14.69 -2.63 -20.40
CA SER A 101 -13.62 -1.95 -19.67
C SER A 101 -14.01 -0.57 -19.10
N LEU A 102 -14.80 0.23 -19.82
CA LEU A 102 -15.27 1.53 -19.34
C LEU A 102 -16.24 1.37 -18.17
N GLU A 103 -17.14 0.38 -18.25
CA GLU A 103 -18.08 0.08 -17.16
C GLU A 103 -17.37 -0.45 -15.91
N ILE A 104 -16.38 -1.34 -16.09
CA ILE A 104 -15.52 -1.79 -14.98
C ILE A 104 -14.82 -0.60 -14.31
N LEU A 105 -14.27 0.33 -15.08
CA LEU A 105 -13.57 1.49 -14.52
C LEU A 105 -14.54 2.40 -13.75
N LYS A 106 -15.73 2.66 -14.29
CA LYS A 106 -16.79 3.41 -13.58
C LYS A 106 -17.18 2.74 -12.26
N GLN A 107 -17.32 1.42 -12.24
CA GLN A 107 -17.61 0.67 -11.02
C GLN A 107 -16.48 0.78 -9.98
N GLN A 108 -15.22 0.76 -10.41
CA GLN A 108 -14.08 0.99 -9.52
C GLN A 108 -14.09 2.39 -8.91
N ILE A 109 -14.34 3.42 -9.73
CA ILE A 109 -14.50 4.82 -9.28
C ILE A 109 -15.61 4.90 -8.22
N GLN A 110 -16.81 4.38 -8.53
CA GLN A 110 -17.95 4.39 -7.63
C GLN A 110 -17.65 3.68 -6.31
N SER A 111 -16.98 2.51 -6.37
CA SER A 111 -16.64 1.73 -5.19
C SER A 111 -15.70 2.49 -4.26
N ILE A 112 -14.61 3.05 -4.79
CA ILE A 112 -13.63 3.81 -3.99
C ILE A 112 -14.29 5.06 -3.39
N LYS A 113 -15.05 5.81 -4.19
CA LYS A 113 -15.76 7.01 -3.74
C LYS A 113 -16.71 6.70 -2.58
N MET A 114 -17.53 5.65 -2.71
CA MET A 114 -18.44 5.22 -1.64
C MET A 114 -17.70 4.86 -0.36
N ARG A 115 -16.53 4.17 -0.44
CA ARG A 115 -15.74 3.86 0.76
C ARG A 115 -15.23 5.12 1.45
N MET A 116 -14.76 6.11 0.69
CA MET A 116 -14.29 7.39 1.23
C MET A 116 -15.42 8.16 1.91
N GLU A 117 -16.60 8.25 1.27
CA GLU A 117 -17.78 8.91 1.80
C GLU A 117 -18.28 8.25 3.10
N GLN A 118 -18.23 6.92 3.17
CA GLN A 118 -18.59 6.15 4.35
C GLN A 118 -17.47 6.08 5.41
N LYS A 119 -16.38 6.84 5.22
CA LYS A 119 -15.21 6.86 6.13
C LYS A 119 -14.59 5.48 6.37
N MET A 120 -14.64 4.61 5.37
CA MET A 120 -14.05 3.27 5.42
C MET A 120 -12.62 3.27 4.89
N GLU A 121 -11.85 2.24 5.27
CA GLU A 121 -10.48 2.07 4.77
C GLU A 121 -10.48 1.85 3.25
N VAL A 122 -9.73 2.70 2.54
CA VAL A 122 -9.36 2.48 1.14
C VAL A 122 -7.96 1.89 1.13
N LYS A 123 -7.77 0.82 0.35
CA LYS A 123 -6.48 0.14 0.29
C LYS A 123 -5.63 0.75 -0.83
N TYR A 124 -4.33 0.87 -0.60
CA TYR A 124 -3.41 1.45 -1.59
C TYR A 124 -3.45 0.72 -2.94
N TRP A 125 -3.57 -0.61 -2.92
CA TRP A 125 -3.67 -1.42 -4.14
C TRP A 125 -4.98 -1.20 -4.92
N ASP A 126 -6.06 -0.77 -4.27
CA ASP A 126 -7.29 -0.39 -4.99
C ASP A 126 -7.06 0.88 -5.81
N ILE A 127 -6.29 1.84 -5.27
CA ILE A 127 -5.88 3.07 -5.97
C ILE A 127 -4.94 2.76 -7.13
N GLN A 128 -3.92 1.92 -6.91
CA GLN A 128 -3.00 1.52 -7.97
C GLN A 128 -3.71 0.78 -9.09
N LYS A 129 -4.66 -0.10 -8.75
CA LYS A 129 -5.52 -0.77 -9.73
C LYS A 129 -6.38 0.21 -10.51
N LEU A 130 -6.91 1.24 -9.85
CA LEU A 130 -7.69 2.30 -10.50
C LEU A 130 -6.83 3.06 -11.52
N ARG A 131 -5.64 3.53 -11.12
CA ARG A 131 -4.68 4.21 -12.03
C ARG A 131 -4.29 3.32 -13.21
N GLY A 132 -3.87 2.09 -12.95
CA GLY A 132 -3.49 1.15 -14.00
C GLY A 132 -4.64 0.82 -14.96
N SER A 133 -5.88 0.71 -14.45
CA SER A 133 -7.06 0.52 -15.30
C SER A 133 -7.35 1.75 -16.17
N ALA A 134 -7.16 2.96 -15.62
CA ALA A 134 -7.32 4.22 -16.32
C ALA A 134 -6.25 4.46 -17.39
N GLU A 135 -4.99 4.09 -17.15
CA GLU A 135 -3.91 4.17 -18.13
C GLU A 135 -4.13 3.22 -19.30
N ASN A 136 -4.55 1.98 -19.01
CA ASN A 136 -4.67 0.92 -20.00
C ASN A 136 -6.03 0.89 -20.72
N ILE A 137 -6.94 1.83 -20.44
CA ILE A 137 -8.28 1.82 -21.02
C ILE A 137 -8.26 1.95 -22.56
N HIS A 138 -7.30 2.70 -23.10
CA HIS A 138 -7.12 2.85 -24.55
C HIS A 138 -6.57 1.58 -25.22
N PHE A 139 -5.66 0.86 -24.56
CA PHE A 139 -5.14 -0.40 -25.09
C PHE A 139 -6.24 -1.47 -25.17
N ARG A 140 -7.04 -1.56 -24.10
CA ARG A 140 -8.23 -2.43 -24.09
C ARG A 140 -9.29 -1.98 -25.11
N ALA A 141 -9.27 -0.71 -25.48
CA ALA A 141 -10.09 -0.17 -26.55
C ALA A 141 -9.53 -0.40 -27.96
N GLY A 142 -8.24 -0.73 -28.10
CA GLY A 142 -7.59 -1.02 -29.38
C GLY A 142 -8.11 -2.28 -30.06
N TYR A 143 -8.80 -3.15 -29.31
CA TYR A 143 -9.55 -4.28 -29.86
C TYR A 143 -10.86 -3.87 -30.57
N TYR A 144 -11.26 -2.59 -30.47
CA TYR A 144 -12.46 -2.09 -31.14
C TYR A 144 -12.14 -1.50 -32.51
N SER A 145 -13.16 -1.48 -33.38
CA SER A 145 -13.08 -0.77 -34.64
C SER A 145 -12.76 0.73 -34.43
N ARG A 146 -12.09 1.35 -35.40
CA ARG A 146 -11.78 2.79 -35.38
C ARG A 146 -13.03 3.66 -35.13
N LYS A 147 -14.17 3.27 -35.71
CA LYS A 147 -15.47 3.94 -35.51
C LYS A 147 -15.94 3.89 -34.06
N SER A 148 -15.75 2.75 -33.39
CA SER A 148 -16.10 2.59 -31.97
C SER A 148 -15.18 3.43 -31.08
N ILE A 149 -13.88 3.47 -31.38
CA ILE A 149 -12.92 4.33 -30.65
C ILE A 149 -13.31 5.80 -30.78
N GLU A 150 -13.64 6.26 -31.99
CA GLU A 150 -14.12 7.64 -32.22
C GLU A 150 -15.42 7.91 -31.43
N LYS A 151 -16.41 7.00 -31.49
CA LYS A 151 -17.68 7.07 -30.75
C LYS A 151 -17.51 7.19 -29.23
N TYR A 152 -16.51 6.53 -28.65
CA TYR A 152 -16.28 6.51 -27.19
C TYR A 152 -15.11 7.37 -26.71
N SER A 153 -14.39 8.05 -27.61
CA SER A 153 -13.16 8.77 -27.28
C SER A 153 -13.33 9.82 -26.18
N GLU A 154 -14.41 10.59 -26.22
CA GLU A 154 -14.75 11.60 -25.21
C GLU A 154 -15.07 10.96 -23.87
N ALA A 155 -15.94 9.95 -23.86
CA ALA A 155 -16.32 9.22 -22.64
C ALA A 155 -15.12 8.52 -21.98
N ILE A 156 -14.18 8.00 -22.78
CA ILE A 156 -12.94 7.40 -22.27
C ILE A 156 -12.08 8.47 -21.57
N LYS A 157 -11.87 9.62 -22.22
CA LYS A 157 -11.09 10.73 -21.62
C LYS A 157 -11.73 11.23 -20.32
N GLU A 158 -13.05 11.37 -20.31
CA GLU A 158 -13.79 11.82 -19.13
C GLU A 158 -13.61 10.85 -17.96
N VAL A 159 -13.88 9.55 -18.16
CA VAL A 159 -13.76 8.54 -17.11
C VAL A 159 -12.30 8.37 -16.66
N GLN A 160 -11.35 8.45 -17.58
CA GLN A 160 -9.93 8.43 -17.27
C GLN A 160 -9.54 9.62 -16.37
N SER A 161 -9.98 10.83 -16.71
CA SER A 161 -9.75 12.02 -15.88
C SER A 161 -10.37 11.88 -14.49
N GLN A 162 -11.60 11.35 -14.40
CA GLN A 162 -12.25 11.09 -13.12
C GLN A 162 -11.50 10.06 -12.28
N ALA A 163 -10.99 8.99 -12.90
CA ALA A 163 -10.21 7.96 -12.22
C ALA A 163 -8.91 8.51 -11.64
N PHE A 164 -8.16 9.30 -12.41
CA PHE A 164 -6.92 9.91 -11.92
C PHE A 164 -7.17 10.92 -10.80
N HIS A 165 -8.17 11.79 -10.95
CA HIS A 165 -8.54 12.73 -9.90
C HIS A 165 -8.93 12.02 -8.60
N LEU A 166 -9.78 11.00 -8.69
CA LEU A 166 -10.19 10.22 -7.52
C LEU A 166 -9.01 9.47 -6.90
N ALA A 167 -8.05 8.98 -7.70
CA ALA A 167 -6.85 8.33 -7.18
C ALA A 167 -5.99 9.31 -6.38
N ASP A 168 -5.80 10.54 -6.87
CA ASP A 168 -5.07 11.60 -6.14
C ASP A 168 -5.77 11.95 -4.82
N GLU A 169 -7.10 12.10 -4.83
CA GLU A 169 -7.89 12.35 -3.61
C GLU A 169 -7.82 11.18 -2.62
N ALA A 170 -7.91 9.95 -3.13
CA ALA A 170 -7.87 8.74 -2.30
C ALA A 170 -6.50 8.57 -1.63
N GLU A 171 -5.40 8.96 -2.27
CA GLU A 171 -4.06 8.93 -1.67
C GLU A 171 -3.98 9.84 -0.43
N VAL A 172 -4.48 11.07 -0.55
CA VAL A 172 -4.59 12.00 0.58
C VAL A 172 -5.49 11.43 1.67
N TYR A 173 -6.65 10.89 1.29
CA TYR A 173 -7.61 10.30 2.21
C TYR A 173 -7.02 9.14 3.03
N ILE A 174 -6.24 8.23 2.42
CA ILE A 174 -5.60 7.13 3.16
C ILE A 174 -4.72 7.67 4.29
N ARG A 175 -4.01 8.79 4.08
CA ARG A 175 -3.13 9.37 5.11
C ARG A 175 -3.91 10.01 6.24
N TYR A 176 -4.98 10.74 5.93
CA TYR A 176 -5.92 11.22 6.94
C TYR A 176 -6.55 10.08 7.74
N TYR A 177 -7.06 9.05 7.06
CA TYR A 177 -7.61 7.86 7.68
C TYR A 177 -6.59 7.17 8.60
N THR A 178 -5.32 7.10 8.18
CA THR A 178 -4.23 6.55 8.98
C THR A 178 -4.00 7.34 10.27
N ILE A 179 -3.99 8.68 10.20
CA ILE A 179 -3.87 9.53 11.39
C ILE A 179 -5.07 9.32 12.32
N ASP A 180 -6.29 9.32 11.78
CA ASP A 180 -7.51 9.11 12.58
C ASP A 180 -7.51 7.74 13.26
N LYS A 181 -7.07 6.70 12.55
CA LYS A 181 -6.91 5.35 13.09
C LYS A 181 -5.92 5.34 14.26
N LEU A 182 -4.71 5.89 14.06
CA LEU A 182 -3.67 5.96 15.09
C LEU A 182 -4.10 6.77 16.33
N LEU A 183 -4.97 7.76 16.17
CA LEU A 183 -5.53 8.54 17.28
C LEU A 183 -6.42 7.69 18.21
N THR A 184 -7.07 6.66 17.66
CA THR A 184 -7.98 5.77 18.39
C THR A 184 -7.35 4.44 18.80
N GLU A 185 -6.24 4.06 18.19
CA GLU A 185 -5.55 2.81 18.49
C GLU A 185 -4.87 2.84 19.87
N THR A 186 -5.18 1.82 20.69
CA THR A 186 -4.52 1.63 21.98
C THR A 186 -3.07 1.17 21.77
N ILE A 187 -2.13 1.86 22.41
CA ILE A 187 -0.73 1.45 22.46
C ILE A 187 -0.60 0.30 23.45
N ILE A 188 -0.21 -0.88 22.97
CA ILE A 188 -0.14 -2.09 23.80
C ILE A 188 1.28 -2.28 24.34
N ASN A 189 2.28 -1.99 23.52
CA ASN A 189 3.69 -2.21 23.83
C ASN A 189 4.60 -1.25 23.07
N VAL A 190 5.90 -1.30 23.38
CA VAL A 190 6.92 -0.42 22.79
C VAL A 190 7.08 -0.66 21.29
N GLN A 191 6.89 -1.89 20.80
CA GLN A 191 6.95 -2.19 19.37
C GLN A 191 5.78 -1.54 18.62
N SER A 192 4.56 -1.60 19.15
CA SER A 192 3.39 -0.90 18.58
C SER A 192 3.60 0.60 18.54
N LEU A 193 4.24 1.18 19.57
CA LEU A 193 4.60 2.60 19.59
C LEU A 193 5.60 2.94 18.49
N ALA A 194 6.67 2.15 18.34
CA ALA A 194 7.69 2.39 17.33
C ALA A 194 7.11 2.33 15.90
N ARG A 195 6.28 1.32 15.63
CA ARG A 195 5.57 1.19 14.36
C ARG A 195 4.59 2.35 14.12
N GLY A 196 3.74 2.65 15.10
CA GLY A 196 2.78 3.76 15.01
C GLY A 196 3.47 5.10 14.76
N LYS A 197 4.61 5.34 15.43
CA LYS A 197 5.44 6.53 15.22
C LYS A 197 5.94 6.64 13.78
N GLN A 198 6.46 5.56 13.21
CA GLN A 198 6.95 5.56 11.83
C GLN A 198 5.81 5.86 10.85
N ILE A 199 4.67 5.18 10.99
CA ILE A 199 3.48 5.36 10.16
C ILE A 199 2.97 6.81 10.26
N LEU A 200 2.91 7.37 11.48
CA LEU A 200 2.47 8.75 11.70
C LEU A 200 3.38 9.74 10.97
N PHE A 201 4.71 9.59 11.09
CA PHE A 201 5.66 10.49 10.44
C PHE A 201 5.63 10.38 8.92
N GLU A 202 5.49 9.18 8.37
CA GLU A 202 5.34 8.97 6.94
C GLU A 202 4.07 9.66 6.42
N ALA A 203 2.92 9.42 7.05
CA ALA A 203 1.66 10.05 6.67
C ALA A 203 1.72 11.59 6.75
N CYS A 204 2.32 12.14 7.81
CA CYS A 204 2.48 13.59 7.95
C CYS A 204 3.41 14.18 6.89
N SER A 205 4.57 13.54 6.65
CA SER A 205 5.56 14.04 5.68
C SER A 205 4.99 14.04 4.26
N GLU A 206 4.21 13.03 3.90
CA GLU A 206 3.56 12.98 2.59
C GLU A 206 2.45 14.02 2.46
N LEU A 207 1.60 14.19 3.47
CA LEU A 207 0.60 15.25 3.48
C LEU A 207 1.23 16.65 3.41
N GLU A 208 2.37 16.86 4.07
CA GLU A 208 3.12 18.12 4.01
C GLU A 208 3.70 18.38 2.63
N LYS A 209 4.33 17.37 2.01
CA LYS A 209 4.84 17.47 0.62
C LYS A 209 3.74 17.80 -0.38
N LEU A 210 2.53 17.27 -0.17
CA LEU A 210 1.37 17.55 -1.01
C LEU A 210 0.68 18.89 -0.70
N GLY A 211 1.11 19.61 0.35
CA GLY A 211 0.44 20.82 0.82
C GLY A 211 -0.98 20.55 1.36
N LYS A 212 -1.23 19.33 1.83
CA LYS A 212 -2.53 18.85 2.34
C LYS A 212 -2.52 18.61 3.85
N LEU A 213 -1.44 18.93 4.58
CA LEU A 213 -1.46 18.85 6.04
C LEU A 213 -2.20 20.05 6.66
N THR A 214 -3.51 19.89 6.90
CA THR A 214 -4.37 20.94 7.47
C THR A 214 -4.13 21.14 8.97
N GLU A 215 -4.54 22.29 9.51
CA GLU A 215 -4.43 22.57 10.95
C GLU A 215 -5.16 21.54 11.83
N GLU A 216 -6.32 21.03 11.38
CA GLU A 216 -7.02 19.94 12.08
C GLU A 216 -6.12 18.70 12.22
N TYR A 217 -5.49 18.26 11.14
CA TYR A 217 -4.62 17.09 11.16
C TYR A 217 -3.27 17.35 11.83
N LYS A 218 -2.78 18.60 11.86
CA LYS A 218 -1.65 18.99 12.71
C LYS A 218 -2.00 18.82 14.18
N GLN A 219 -3.20 19.24 14.61
CA GLN A 219 -3.64 19.08 15.99
C GLN A 219 -3.85 17.60 16.36
N LYS A 220 -4.47 16.80 15.49
CA LYS A 220 -4.58 15.34 15.71
C LYS A 220 -3.22 14.68 15.84
N THR A 221 -2.28 15.04 14.96
CA THR A 221 -0.90 14.57 15.00
C THR A 221 -0.22 14.94 16.32
N LYS A 222 -0.38 16.19 16.79
CA LYS A 222 0.12 16.63 18.09
C LYS A 222 -0.43 15.76 19.22
N ASN A 223 -1.74 15.52 19.24
CA ASN A 223 -2.37 14.68 20.27
C ASN A 223 -1.80 13.24 20.26
N ILE A 224 -1.59 12.64 19.09
CA ILE A 224 -0.98 11.29 18.99
C ILE A 224 0.46 11.30 19.53
N LYS A 225 1.26 12.31 19.14
CA LYS A 225 2.63 12.47 19.64
C LYS A 225 2.68 12.60 21.16
N GLU A 226 1.77 13.38 21.75
CA GLU A 226 1.65 13.50 23.20
C GLU A 226 1.30 12.14 23.83
N GLN A 227 0.33 11.40 23.28
CA GLN A 227 -0.02 10.06 23.76
C GLN A 227 1.19 9.12 23.72
N TYR A 228 1.98 9.17 22.65
CA TYR A 228 3.17 8.34 22.48
C TYR A 228 4.27 8.73 23.48
N ALA A 229 4.52 10.03 23.68
CA ALA A 229 5.47 10.51 24.66
C ALA A 229 5.10 10.08 26.09
N TRP A 230 3.80 10.09 26.41
CA TRP A 230 3.30 9.71 27.72
C TRP A 230 3.28 8.20 28.00
N PHE A 231 3.34 7.36 26.97
CA PHE A 231 3.05 5.92 27.09
C PHE A 231 3.86 5.23 28.21
N ARG A 232 5.20 5.39 28.20
CA ARG A 232 6.07 4.73 29.18
C ARG A 232 5.97 5.38 30.57
N ALA A 233 5.82 6.71 30.62
CA ALA A 233 5.67 7.44 31.88
C ALA A 233 4.36 7.07 32.60
N LYS A 234 3.25 6.90 31.87
CA LYS A 234 1.96 6.47 32.43
C LYS A 234 2.04 5.12 33.15
N LYS A 235 2.78 4.15 32.59
CA LYS A 235 3.01 2.87 33.26
C LYS A 235 3.71 3.05 34.61
N LYS A 236 4.73 3.91 34.67
CA LYS A 236 5.47 4.21 35.91
C LYS A 236 4.61 4.94 36.94
N ILE A 237 3.76 5.86 36.49
CA ILE A 237 2.78 6.53 37.36
C ILE A 237 1.79 5.51 37.95
N GLY A 238 1.23 4.62 37.12
CA GLY A 238 0.32 3.57 37.61
C GLY A 238 0.99 2.62 38.61
N GLU A 239 2.24 2.21 38.36
CA GLU A 239 3.03 1.44 39.34
C GLU A 239 3.27 2.23 40.64
N ALA A 240 3.45 3.56 40.55
CA ALA A 240 3.61 4.42 41.70
C ALA A 240 2.33 4.47 42.52
N GLU A 241 1.18 4.70 41.89
CA GLU A 241 -0.15 4.74 42.52
C GLU A 241 -0.47 3.43 43.27
N VAL A 242 -0.15 2.28 42.67
CA VAL A 242 -0.26 0.98 43.35
C VAL A 242 0.69 0.89 44.55
N ALA A 243 1.91 1.43 44.46
CA ALA A 243 2.81 1.48 45.61
C ALA A 243 2.27 2.38 46.73
N ILE A 244 1.56 3.48 46.42
CA ILE A 244 0.89 4.32 47.40
C ILE A 244 -0.20 3.54 48.13
N SER A 245 -1.06 2.82 47.40
CA SER A 245 -2.22 2.13 47.98
C SER A 245 -1.83 1.04 48.98
N VAL A 246 -0.63 0.47 48.84
CA VAL A 246 -0.06 -0.51 49.79
C VAL A 246 0.88 0.12 50.82
N GLY A 247 0.95 1.45 50.91
CA GLY A 247 1.75 2.18 51.91
C GLY A 247 3.25 2.29 51.62
N ASN A 248 3.71 1.92 50.43
CA ASN A 248 5.14 1.96 50.06
C ASN A 248 5.53 3.31 49.42
N ILE A 249 5.61 4.36 50.26
CA ILE A 249 5.84 5.74 49.82
C ILE A 249 7.20 5.92 49.13
N LYS A 250 8.26 5.30 49.67
CA LYS A 250 9.61 5.40 49.08
C LYS A 250 9.65 4.84 47.66
N LYS A 251 8.99 3.71 47.41
CA LYS A 251 8.87 3.13 46.06
C LYS A 251 8.07 4.06 45.14
N ALA A 252 6.95 4.60 45.61
CA ALA A 252 6.14 5.53 44.82
C ALA A 252 6.94 6.77 44.39
N GLN A 253 7.69 7.40 45.31
CA GLN A 253 8.54 8.56 45.00
C GLN A 253 9.60 8.24 43.94
N ASN A 254 10.26 7.08 44.04
CA ASN A 254 11.23 6.65 43.03
C ASN A 254 10.58 6.45 41.66
N LEU A 255 9.39 5.84 41.60
CA LEU A 255 8.66 5.62 40.36
C LEU A 255 8.19 6.93 39.72
N TYR A 256 7.77 7.94 40.50
CA TYR A 256 7.48 9.28 39.97
C TYR A 256 8.71 9.99 39.40
N LYS A 257 9.88 9.85 40.06
CA LYS A 257 11.14 10.37 39.53
C LYS A 257 11.51 9.68 38.22
N GLU A 258 11.38 8.36 38.15
CA GLU A 258 11.57 7.60 36.90
C GLU A 258 10.60 8.05 35.80
N ALA A 259 9.31 8.22 36.13
CA ALA A 259 8.31 8.71 35.17
C ALA A 259 8.70 10.10 34.62
N THR A 260 9.23 10.98 35.47
CA THR A 260 9.67 12.34 35.10
C THR A 260 10.86 12.29 34.14
N VAL A 261 11.82 11.38 34.37
CA VAL A 261 12.96 11.18 33.46
C VAL A 261 12.48 10.61 32.12
N VAL A 262 11.58 9.61 32.16
CA VAL A 262 11.06 8.94 30.97
C VAL A 262 10.24 9.90 30.10
N ILE A 263 9.33 10.69 30.68
CA ILE A 263 8.56 11.68 29.89
C ILE A 263 9.50 12.71 29.27
N LYS A 264 10.54 13.18 29.98
CA LYS A 264 11.51 14.12 29.40
C LYS A 264 12.24 13.54 28.19
N GLN A 265 12.66 12.27 28.28
CA GLN A 265 13.31 11.57 27.17
C GLN A 265 12.37 11.43 25.98
N ASP A 266 11.20 10.83 26.19
CA ASP A 266 10.27 10.52 25.11
C ASP A 266 9.65 11.80 24.51
N TRP A 267 9.38 12.84 25.31
CA TRP A 267 8.87 14.14 24.85
C TRP A 267 9.85 14.84 23.91
N SER A 268 11.14 14.86 24.25
CA SER A 268 12.16 15.50 23.41
C SER A 268 12.28 14.90 22.00
N VAL A 269 11.89 13.63 21.85
CA VAL A 269 11.86 12.93 20.56
C VAL A 269 10.72 13.40 19.66
N PHE A 270 9.59 13.81 20.25
CA PHE A 270 8.40 14.24 19.51
C PHE A 270 8.28 15.77 19.39
N PHE A 271 8.79 16.49 20.38
CA PHE A 271 8.70 17.95 20.55
C PHE A 271 10.09 18.53 20.91
N PRO A 272 11.04 18.54 19.96
CA PRO A 272 12.37 19.04 20.23
C PRO A 272 12.32 20.54 20.60
N GLY A 273 12.89 20.88 21.75
CA GLY A 273 12.92 22.26 22.26
C GLY A 273 11.71 22.68 23.10
N GLU A 274 10.68 21.84 23.21
CA GLU A 274 9.56 22.07 24.13
C GLU A 274 9.85 21.44 25.49
N GLU A 275 9.42 22.11 26.57
CA GLU A 275 9.50 21.53 27.90
C GLU A 275 8.45 20.43 28.08
N PRO A 276 8.82 19.29 28.69
CA PRO A 276 7.87 18.23 28.95
C PRO A 276 6.86 18.67 30.03
N PRO A 277 5.62 18.16 29.97
CA PRO A 277 4.62 18.44 30.98
C PRO A 277 5.06 17.93 32.36
N VAL A 278 4.76 18.72 33.39
CA VAL A 278 5.11 18.41 34.79
C VAL A 278 4.22 17.27 35.30
N ILE A 279 4.83 16.25 35.90
CA ILE A 279 4.11 15.18 36.60
C ILE A 279 3.78 15.68 38.01
N ASN A 280 2.50 15.87 38.30
CA ASN A 280 2.03 16.24 39.63
C ASN A 280 2.23 15.06 40.59
N GLN A 281 3.20 15.18 41.49
CA GLN A 281 3.44 14.19 42.53
C GLN A 281 2.48 14.45 43.71
N PRO A 282 1.75 13.45 44.23
CA PRO A 282 0.83 13.65 45.35
C PRO A 282 1.54 13.99 46.68
N PHE A 283 2.86 13.81 46.74
CA PHE A 283 3.66 13.94 47.96
C PHE A 283 4.35 15.29 48.16
N SER A 284 4.30 16.20 47.18
CA SER A 284 5.00 17.49 47.24
C SER A 284 4.51 18.42 48.36
N LYS A 285 3.36 18.14 48.98
CA LYS A 285 2.82 18.91 50.12
C LYS A 285 3.03 18.27 51.50
N GLN A 286 3.57 17.05 51.59
CA GLN A 286 3.68 16.33 52.88
C GLN A 286 5.08 16.36 53.49
N LEU A 287 6.03 17.08 52.88
CA LEU A 287 7.43 17.22 53.34
C LEU A 287 7.76 18.60 53.91
N GLU A 288 6.75 19.46 54.16
CA GLU A 288 6.90 20.75 54.84
C GLU A 288 6.50 20.71 56.34
N LEU A 289 6.41 19.52 56.94
CA LEU A 289 6.17 19.31 58.39
C LEU A 289 7.33 18.52 58.99
#